data_AF-A0A1E7EZB9-F1
#
_entry.id   AF-A0A1E7EZB9-F1
#
_cell.length_a   1.000
_cell.length_b   1.000
_cell.length_c   1.000
_cell.angle_alpha   90.00
_cell.angle_beta   90.00
_cell.angle_gamma   90.00
#
_symmetry.space_group_name_H-M   'P 1'
#
loop_
_entity.id
_entity.type
_entity.pdbx_description
1 polymer ?
#
loop_
_entity_poly.entity_id
_entity_poly.type
_entity_poly.pdbx_seq_one_letter_code
_entity_poly.pdbx_strand_id
1 'polypeptide(L)'
;MDDHPNIDNNEDDEQQQEAQAEEQEHIDAAAAIAAAAETKQRHLKIDLVLERKEKFPFRNRNKIDGLIQEFLEKLGNDIHDMLFENEFAGADTYDGLDSDRDTEEEVETAIRFFPEVLSRRKPFSEGRLYYPIQALTLVHDVHNDDGNWQCNVKTVLFIPIVARLAIEFDLFEEDKRGGLLCLDRDGYNVLQHLMLTVETIVENLEEKYRVIDDKYLQVLIQLRKLGLLKKEDIQRYDLLHYLCRVDYFAEKRLRFLVEWDPNALTQTDIFGQRVNAPTIQGFQFVFEYGIRYFPNKKGISLLFHKPNSLLTTFRYACGKFDYNDVMNVIEDTLARYSSTPINSADAVLSAAIDETVHLDGVYFLLRREPDMLQKLLSSSPSASTSTSTAVADCDININSNINNDTTDEVNSRKEKDRKCKRHID
;
A
#
# COMPACT_ATOMS: atom_id res chain seq x y z
N MET A 1 40.49 -41.19 51.60
CA MET A 1 39.81 -39.88 51.58
C MET A 1 38.61 -40.16 50.73
N ASP A 2 37.55 -40.54 51.42
CA ASP A 2 36.48 -41.34 50.86
C ASP A 2 35.32 -40.39 50.52
N ASP A 3 35.22 -40.06 49.23
CA ASP A 3 34.10 -39.32 48.66
C ASP A 3 32.91 -40.27 48.50
N HIS A 4 31.99 -40.22 49.45
CA HIS A 4 30.67 -40.82 49.31
C HIS A 4 29.71 -39.80 48.69
N PRO A 5 29.09 -40.11 47.54
CA PRO A 5 28.10 -39.24 46.91
C PRO A 5 26.82 -39.24 47.74
N ASN A 6 26.44 -38.05 48.21
CA ASN A 6 25.21 -37.78 48.95
C ASN A 6 24.03 -37.79 47.95
N ILE A 7 23.45 -38.96 47.72
CA ILE A 7 22.21 -39.15 46.95
C ILE A 7 21.10 -39.19 48.01
N ASP A 8 20.48 -38.04 48.29
CA ASP A 8 19.40 -37.99 49.27
C ASP A 8 18.30 -37.01 48.82
N ASN A 9 17.10 -37.57 48.62
CA ASN A 9 15.77 -36.98 48.83
C ASN A 9 15.30 -35.79 47.96
N ASN A 10 15.26 -35.94 46.64
CA ASN A 10 14.61 -34.96 45.75
C ASN A 10 13.28 -35.44 45.12
N GLU A 11 12.86 -36.69 45.34
CA GLU A 11 11.63 -37.24 44.71
C GLU A 11 10.33 -36.89 45.48
N ASP A 12 10.41 -36.65 46.80
CA ASP A 12 9.21 -36.30 47.60
C ASP A 12 8.74 -34.85 47.38
N ASP A 13 9.65 -33.93 47.01
CA ASP A 13 9.32 -32.53 46.75
C ASP A 13 8.60 -32.33 45.41
N GLU A 14 8.87 -33.17 44.40
CA GLU A 14 8.20 -33.11 43.09
C GLU A 14 6.73 -33.54 43.20
N GLN A 15 6.43 -34.62 43.93
CA GLN A 15 5.05 -35.09 44.13
C GLN A 15 4.21 -34.08 44.92
N GLN A 16 4.82 -33.39 45.88
CA GLN A 16 4.12 -32.38 46.66
C GLN A 16 3.84 -31.10 45.87
N GLN A 17 4.74 -30.72 44.95
CA GLN A 17 4.51 -29.61 44.02
C GLN A 17 3.43 -29.93 42.98
N GLU A 18 3.40 -31.16 42.45
CA GLU A 18 2.38 -31.59 41.48
C GLU A 18 0.98 -31.58 42.12
N ALA A 19 0.83 -32.10 43.34
CA ALA A 19 -0.44 -32.08 44.07
C ALA A 19 -0.93 -30.64 44.38
N GLN A 20 -0.02 -29.72 44.69
CA GLN A 20 -0.37 -28.30 44.92
C GLN A 20 -0.78 -27.60 43.62
N ALA A 21 -0.14 -27.91 42.49
CA ALA A 21 -0.50 -27.38 41.20
C ALA A 21 -1.90 -27.84 40.75
N GLU A 22 -2.22 -29.13 40.94
CA GLU A 22 -3.54 -29.68 40.64
C GLU A 22 -4.64 -29.07 41.53
N GLU A 23 -4.39 -28.91 42.83
CA GLU A 23 -5.34 -28.27 43.74
C GLU A 23 -5.59 -26.79 43.35
N GLN A 24 -4.53 -26.06 43.00
CA GLN A 24 -4.64 -24.68 42.55
C GLN A 24 -5.41 -24.57 41.22
N GLU A 25 -5.16 -25.45 40.25
CA GLU A 25 -5.90 -25.51 38.98
C GLU A 25 -7.40 -25.78 39.22
N HIS A 26 -7.73 -26.67 40.15
CA HIS A 26 -9.11 -26.94 40.52
C HIS A 26 -9.80 -25.73 41.17
N ILE A 27 -9.09 -24.98 42.02
CA ILE A 27 -9.59 -23.75 42.63
C ILE A 27 -9.83 -22.68 41.57
N ASP A 28 -8.89 -22.48 40.65
CA ASP A 28 -8.98 -21.47 39.60
C ASP A 28 -10.10 -21.80 38.60
N ALA A 29 -10.25 -23.08 38.24
CA ALA A 29 -11.37 -23.54 37.42
C ALA A 29 -12.73 -23.33 38.11
N ALA A 30 -12.83 -23.64 39.41
CA ALA A 30 -14.06 -23.41 40.17
C ALA A 30 -14.41 -21.92 40.27
N ALA A 31 -13.42 -21.05 40.47
CA ALA A 31 -13.58 -19.60 40.50
C ALA A 31 -14.05 -19.06 39.13
N ALA A 32 -13.47 -19.54 38.02
CA ALA A 32 -13.87 -19.16 36.66
C ALA A 32 -15.33 -19.56 36.36
N ILE A 33 -15.73 -20.77 36.76
CA ILE A 33 -17.12 -21.25 36.60
C ILE A 33 -18.11 -20.37 37.40
N ALA A 34 -17.76 -20.02 38.64
CA ALA A 34 -18.59 -19.16 39.48
C ALA A 34 -18.74 -17.75 38.87
N ALA A 35 -17.65 -17.15 38.38
CA ALA A 35 -17.66 -15.85 37.73
C ALA A 35 -18.48 -15.85 36.42
N ALA A 36 -18.39 -16.92 35.63
CA ALA A 36 -19.19 -17.09 34.42
C ALA A 36 -20.70 -17.22 34.75
N ALA A 37 -21.05 -17.98 35.80
CA ALA A 37 -22.43 -18.14 36.25
C ALA A 37 -23.02 -16.82 36.75
N GLU A 38 -22.27 -16.03 37.53
CA GLU A 38 -22.69 -14.70 37.98
C GLU A 38 -22.90 -13.74 36.79
N THR A 39 -22.01 -13.76 35.80
CA THR A 39 -22.12 -12.95 34.59
C THR A 39 -23.36 -13.30 33.78
N LYS A 40 -23.62 -14.60 33.58
CA LYS A 40 -24.85 -15.09 32.94
C LYS A 40 -26.10 -14.64 33.70
N GLN A 41 -26.07 -14.66 35.03
CA GLN A 41 -27.19 -14.19 35.85
C GLN A 41 -27.41 -12.67 35.69
N ARG A 42 -26.34 -11.87 35.57
CA ARG A 42 -26.45 -10.43 35.31
C ARG A 42 -27.08 -10.16 33.94
N HIS A 43 -26.66 -10.86 32.89
CA HIS A 43 -27.25 -10.72 31.54
C HIS A 43 -28.74 -11.07 31.54
N LEU A 44 -29.13 -12.21 32.13
CA LEU A 44 -30.54 -12.59 32.24
C LEU A 44 -31.39 -11.55 32.98
N LYS A 45 -30.84 -10.91 34.03
CA LYS A 45 -31.53 -9.84 34.74
C LYS A 45 -31.69 -8.59 33.85
N ILE A 46 -30.67 -8.22 33.09
CA ILE A 46 -30.74 -7.08 32.15
C ILE A 46 -31.80 -7.37 31.08
N ASP A 47 -31.77 -8.56 30.47
CA ASP A 47 -32.74 -8.96 29.45
C ASP A 47 -34.18 -8.88 29.97
N LEU A 48 -34.42 -9.39 31.18
CA LEU A 48 -35.75 -9.32 31.82
C LEU A 48 -36.19 -7.88 32.13
N VAL A 49 -35.25 -7.00 32.52
CA VAL A 49 -35.53 -5.59 32.75
C VAL A 49 -35.92 -4.90 31.43
N LEU A 50 -35.19 -5.19 30.35
CA LEU A 50 -35.44 -4.63 29.02
C LEU A 50 -36.76 -5.16 28.42
N GLU A 51 -37.01 -6.47 28.48
CA GLU A 51 -38.24 -7.11 28.00
C GLU A 51 -39.50 -6.54 28.69
N ARG A 52 -39.38 -6.23 29.99
CA ARG A 52 -40.51 -5.73 30.80
C ARG A 52 -40.53 -4.22 30.97
N LYS A 53 -39.67 -3.48 30.25
CA LYS A 53 -39.51 -2.02 30.40
C LYS A 53 -40.85 -1.28 30.44
N GLU A 54 -41.79 -1.59 29.54
CA GLU A 54 -43.10 -0.91 29.46
C GLU A 54 -44.02 -1.12 30.68
N LYS A 55 -43.75 -2.13 31.51
CA LYS A 55 -44.52 -2.42 32.72
C LYS A 55 -44.01 -1.65 33.94
N PHE A 56 -42.85 -0.99 33.85
CA PHE A 56 -42.31 -0.19 34.95
C PHE A 56 -43.02 1.17 35.07
N PRO A 57 -43.06 1.77 36.28
CA PRO A 57 -43.53 3.15 36.46
C PRO A 57 -42.76 4.13 35.56
N PHE A 58 -43.42 5.20 35.12
CA PHE A 58 -42.84 6.19 34.19
C PHE A 58 -41.45 6.70 34.61
N ARG A 59 -41.26 7.00 35.91
CA ARG A 59 -39.95 7.42 36.44
C ARG A 59 -38.84 6.39 36.20
N ASN A 60 -39.14 5.11 36.35
CA ASN A 60 -38.20 4.01 36.13
C ASN A 60 -37.91 3.82 34.64
N ARG A 61 -38.93 3.93 33.77
CA ARG A 61 -38.75 3.87 32.31
C ARG A 61 -37.76 4.93 31.82
N ASN A 62 -37.95 6.19 32.20
CA ASN A 62 -37.03 7.26 31.82
C ASN A 62 -35.60 7.04 32.34
N LYS A 63 -35.43 6.46 33.54
CA LYS A 63 -34.11 6.12 34.07
C LYS A 63 -33.45 4.97 33.29
N ILE A 64 -34.24 3.94 32.95
CA ILE A 64 -33.78 2.84 32.11
C ILE A 64 -33.36 3.38 30.74
N ASP A 65 -34.15 4.27 30.13
CA ASP A 65 -33.83 4.93 28.86
C ASP A 65 -32.52 5.72 28.92
N GLY A 66 -32.34 6.54 29.95
CA GLY A 66 -31.09 7.29 30.14
C GLY A 66 -29.87 6.38 30.29
N LEU A 67 -29.99 5.28 31.03
CA LEU A 67 -28.90 4.31 31.21
C LEU A 67 -28.59 3.54 29.92
N ILE A 68 -29.61 3.17 29.14
CA ILE A 68 -29.42 2.51 27.84
C ILE A 68 -28.70 3.47 26.88
N GLN A 69 -29.13 4.73 26.81
CA GLN A 69 -28.51 5.73 25.97
C GLN A 69 -27.04 5.95 26.34
N GLU A 70 -26.74 6.14 27.63
CA GLU A 70 -25.37 6.30 28.13
C GLU A 70 -24.50 5.07 27.81
N PHE A 71 -25.05 3.86 27.97
CA PHE A 71 -24.34 2.62 27.64
C PHE A 71 -24.01 2.54 26.14
N LEU A 72 -25.00 2.78 25.28
CA LEU A 72 -24.81 2.73 23.82
C LEU A 72 -23.82 3.78 23.33
N GLU A 73 -23.89 5.00 23.87
CA GLU A 73 -22.96 6.08 23.53
C GLU A 73 -21.53 5.71 23.94
N LYS A 74 -21.35 5.22 25.18
CA LYS A 74 -20.04 4.79 25.67
C LYS A 74 -19.47 3.64 24.85
N LEU A 75 -20.27 2.61 24.57
CA LEU A 75 -19.83 1.46 23.78
C LEU A 75 -19.50 1.87 22.33
N GLY A 76 -20.31 2.74 21.72
CA GLY A 76 -20.04 3.25 20.38
C GLY A 76 -18.79 4.14 20.33
N ASN A 77 -18.46 4.85 21.40
CA ASN A 77 -17.21 5.61 21.50
C ASN A 77 -16.00 4.68 21.74
N ASP A 78 -16.16 3.66 22.58
CA ASP A 78 -15.14 2.64 22.82
C ASP A 78 -14.76 1.89 21.55
N ILE A 79 -15.74 1.46 20.75
CA ILE A 79 -15.51 0.84 19.43
C ILE A 79 -14.83 1.83 18.47
N HIS A 80 -15.20 3.11 18.51
CA HIS A 80 -14.54 4.14 17.69
C HIS A 80 -13.09 4.32 18.11
N ASP A 81 -12.81 4.40 19.41
CA ASP A 81 -11.47 4.53 19.97
C ASP A 81 -10.61 3.30 19.64
N MET A 82 -11.15 2.09 19.75
CA MET A 82 -10.49 0.83 19.37
C MET A 82 -10.00 0.82 17.90
N LEU A 83 -10.69 1.51 16.98
CA LEU A 83 -10.28 1.65 15.58
C LEU A 83 -9.15 2.69 15.36
N PHE A 84 -8.94 3.58 16.32
CA PHE A 84 -7.87 4.59 16.30
C PHE A 84 -6.73 4.28 17.27
N GLU A 85 -6.92 3.31 18.15
CA GLU A 85 -5.96 2.95 19.18
C GLU A 85 -4.74 2.33 18.52
N ASN A 86 -3.73 3.18 18.43
CA ASN A 86 -2.54 3.00 17.65
C ASN A 86 -1.33 3.31 18.52
N GLU A 87 -1.45 3.25 19.85
CA GLU A 87 -0.29 3.35 20.73
C GLU A 87 0.66 2.16 20.51
N PHE A 88 1.96 2.44 20.64
CA PHE A 88 3.02 1.54 20.22
C PHE A 88 2.92 0.18 20.93
N ALA A 89 3.04 -0.90 20.15
CA ALA A 89 2.85 -2.30 20.55
C ALA A 89 3.78 -2.84 21.66
N GLY A 90 4.69 -2.02 22.20
CA GLY A 90 5.56 -2.37 23.31
C GLY A 90 4.91 -2.23 24.69
N ALA A 91 3.73 -1.62 24.78
CA ALA A 91 2.97 -1.61 26.02
C ALA A 91 2.20 -2.93 26.16
N ASP A 92 2.32 -3.59 27.31
CA ASP A 92 1.52 -4.77 27.69
C ASP A 92 0.00 -4.49 27.73
N THR A 93 -0.41 -3.24 27.47
CA THR A 93 -1.77 -2.69 27.56
C THR A 93 -2.27 -2.16 26.21
N TYR A 94 -1.98 -2.85 25.11
CA TYR A 94 -2.54 -2.48 23.81
C TYR A 94 -4.03 -2.88 23.72
N ASP A 95 -4.90 -1.88 23.82
CA ASP A 95 -6.37 -2.04 23.84
C ASP A 95 -7.01 -1.88 22.45
N GLY A 96 -6.22 -1.57 21.41
CA GLY A 96 -6.69 -1.45 20.02
C GLY A 96 -6.93 -2.81 19.34
N LEU A 97 -7.41 -2.77 18.10
CA LEU A 97 -7.61 -3.98 17.29
C LEU A 97 -6.29 -4.73 17.04
N ASP A 98 -6.32 -6.06 17.15
CA ASP A 98 -5.17 -6.92 16.93
C ASP A 98 -5.57 -8.16 16.13
N SER A 99 -5.04 -8.33 14.92
CA SER A 99 -5.34 -9.49 14.06
C SER A 99 -4.95 -10.84 14.65
N ASP A 100 -4.08 -10.85 15.66
CA ASP A 100 -3.65 -12.08 16.32
C ASP A 100 -4.59 -12.45 17.48
N ARG A 101 -5.41 -11.50 17.96
CA ARG A 101 -6.38 -11.67 19.05
C ARG A 101 -7.83 -11.67 18.57
N ASP A 102 -8.17 -10.73 17.70
CA ASP A 102 -9.54 -10.39 17.30
C ASP A 102 -9.86 -11.00 15.93
N THR A 103 -11.06 -11.56 15.80
CA THR A 103 -11.54 -12.17 14.55
C THR A 103 -12.27 -11.15 13.65
N GLU A 104 -12.32 -11.43 12.33
CA GLU A 104 -13.10 -10.59 11.40
C GLU A 104 -14.59 -10.53 11.81
N GLU A 105 -15.15 -11.62 12.32
CA GLU A 105 -16.55 -11.72 12.77
C GLU A 105 -16.83 -10.85 14.00
N GLU A 106 -15.91 -10.78 14.96
CA GLU A 106 -16.04 -9.91 16.15
C GLU A 106 -16.01 -8.43 15.74
N VAL A 107 -15.05 -8.05 14.88
CA VAL A 107 -14.94 -6.68 14.35
C VAL A 107 -16.17 -6.31 13.53
N GLU A 108 -16.65 -7.19 12.65
CA GLU A 108 -17.87 -6.98 11.88
C GLU A 108 -19.09 -6.83 12.80
N THR A 109 -19.22 -7.68 13.83
CA THR A 109 -20.32 -7.60 14.78
C THR A 109 -20.33 -6.25 15.47
N ALA A 110 -19.20 -5.80 16.01
CA ALA A 110 -19.07 -4.50 16.67
C ALA A 110 -19.46 -3.33 15.74
N ILE A 111 -18.95 -3.33 14.50
CA ILE A 111 -19.26 -2.28 13.51
C ILE A 111 -20.73 -2.29 13.12
N ARG A 112 -21.36 -3.47 12.94
CA ARG A 112 -22.78 -3.57 12.58
C ARG A 112 -23.71 -2.99 13.64
N PHE A 113 -23.30 -3.03 14.92
CA PHE A 113 -24.05 -2.37 16.00
C PHE A 113 -23.93 -0.84 15.97
N PHE A 114 -22.80 -0.30 15.50
CA PHE A 114 -22.51 1.13 15.48
C PHE A 114 -21.88 1.58 14.16
N PRO A 115 -22.58 1.47 13.02
CA PRO A 115 -21.97 1.69 11.71
C PRO A 115 -21.42 3.11 11.52
N GLU A 116 -22.03 4.10 12.18
CA GLU A 116 -21.62 5.50 12.09
C GLU A 116 -20.19 5.74 12.58
N VAL A 117 -19.62 4.86 13.42
CA VAL A 117 -18.20 4.92 13.85
C VAL A 117 -17.25 5.01 12.67
N LEU A 118 -17.56 4.36 11.53
CA LEU A 118 -16.70 4.33 10.36
C LEU A 118 -16.55 5.70 9.68
N SER A 119 -17.50 6.59 9.88
CA SER A 119 -17.51 7.95 9.30
C SER A 119 -17.05 9.04 10.29
N ARG A 120 -16.98 8.72 11.58
CA ARG A 120 -16.55 9.64 12.63
C ARG A 120 -15.05 9.89 12.50
N ARG A 121 -14.68 11.13 12.18
CA ARG A 121 -13.27 11.53 12.12
C ARG A 121 -12.75 11.86 13.51
N LYS A 122 -11.55 11.40 13.83
CA LYS A 122 -10.86 11.77 15.08
C LYS A 122 -9.70 12.74 14.77
N PRO A 123 -9.52 13.81 15.56
CA PRO A 123 -8.29 14.57 15.50
C PRO A 123 -7.16 13.70 15.99
N PHE A 124 -6.17 13.51 15.13
CA PHE A 124 -4.91 12.91 15.42
C PHE A 124 -3.91 14.01 15.82
N SER A 125 -2.66 13.65 16.16
CA SER A 125 -1.61 14.62 16.47
C SER A 125 -1.61 15.78 15.45
N GLU A 126 -1.44 17.02 15.95
CA GLU A 126 -1.52 18.26 15.17
C GLU A 126 -2.92 18.68 14.64
N GLY A 127 -4.00 18.09 15.16
CA GLY A 127 -5.37 18.47 14.78
C GLY A 127 -5.78 17.96 13.38
N ARG A 128 -5.06 16.96 12.86
CA ARG A 128 -5.35 16.32 11.57
C ARG A 128 -6.54 15.36 11.74
N LEU A 129 -7.57 15.47 10.91
CA LEU A 129 -8.73 14.61 11.01
C LEU A 129 -8.57 13.37 10.11
N TYR A 130 -8.54 12.19 10.72
CA TYR A 130 -8.48 10.91 9.99
C TYR A 130 -9.79 10.16 10.10
N TYR A 131 -10.11 9.38 9.07
CA TYR A 131 -11.13 8.33 9.16
C TYR A 131 -10.54 7.07 9.80
N PRO A 132 -11.37 6.25 10.48
CA PRO A 132 -10.93 5.00 11.08
C PRO A 132 -10.12 4.12 10.11
N ILE A 133 -10.61 3.94 8.88
CA ILE A 133 -9.92 3.10 7.88
C ILE A 133 -8.51 3.59 7.52
N GLN A 134 -8.23 4.89 7.65
CA GLN A 134 -6.88 5.44 7.46
C GLN A 134 -6.00 5.12 8.68
N ALA A 135 -6.54 5.22 9.89
CA ALA A 135 -5.83 4.88 11.13
C ALA A 135 -5.43 3.39 11.18
N LEU A 136 -6.17 2.50 10.52
CA LEU A 136 -5.81 1.07 10.44
C LEU A 136 -4.54 0.79 9.60
N THR A 137 -4.03 1.77 8.85
CA THR A 137 -2.79 1.60 8.06
C THR A 137 -1.55 2.04 8.83
N LEU A 138 -1.64 3.05 9.69
CA LEU A 138 -0.49 3.71 10.28
C LEU A 138 -0.62 3.88 11.80
N VAL A 139 0.45 3.56 12.52
CA VAL A 139 0.67 3.80 13.95
C VAL A 139 1.48 5.08 14.09
N HIS A 140 1.19 5.91 15.09
CA HIS A 140 2.02 7.07 15.40
C HIS A 140 2.88 6.78 16.61
N ASP A 141 4.18 6.90 16.43
CA ASP A 141 5.12 6.72 17.53
C ASP A 141 5.17 8.00 18.38
N VAL A 142 4.39 8.01 19.47
CA VAL A 142 4.33 9.13 20.42
C VAL A 142 5.67 9.34 21.15
N HIS A 143 6.55 8.34 21.17
CA HIS A 143 7.82 8.41 21.88
C HIS A 143 8.95 9.06 21.06
N ASN A 144 8.77 9.18 19.74
CA ASN A 144 9.72 9.86 18.89
C ASN A 144 9.26 11.31 18.68
N ASP A 145 10.07 12.27 19.14
CA ASP A 145 9.83 13.72 18.97
C ASP A 145 9.62 14.10 17.50
N ASP A 146 10.13 13.30 16.57
CA ASP A 146 9.99 13.48 15.12
C ASP A 146 8.61 13.06 14.58
N GLY A 147 7.76 12.41 15.39
CA GLY A 147 6.40 12.03 15.01
C GLY A 147 6.36 11.01 13.86
N ASN A 148 7.33 10.10 13.81
CA ASN A 148 7.41 9.12 12.73
C ASN A 148 6.23 8.15 12.77
N TRP A 149 5.59 8.00 11.62
CA TRP A 149 4.53 7.02 11.41
C TRP A 149 5.13 5.63 11.22
N GLN A 150 4.45 4.58 11.62
CA GLN A 150 4.85 3.19 11.40
C GLN A 150 3.71 2.41 10.76
N CYS A 151 4.01 1.31 10.07
CA CYS A 151 2.98 0.43 9.52
C CYS A 151 2.20 -0.28 10.64
N ASN A 152 0.87 -0.19 10.66
CA ASN A 152 0.05 -0.91 11.63
C ASN A 152 -0.21 -2.37 11.23
N VAL A 153 0.77 -3.25 11.49
CA VAL A 153 0.66 -4.68 11.17
C VAL A 153 -0.40 -5.43 11.98
N LYS A 154 -0.88 -4.87 13.09
CA LYS A 154 -1.92 -5.48 13.93
C LYS A 154 -3.32 -5.27 13.35
N THR A 155 -3.57 -4.09 12.77
CA THR A 155 -4.92 -3.72 12.33
C THR A 155 -5.14 -3.81 10.82
N VAL A 156 -4.07 -3.79 10.01
CA VAL A 156 -4.18 -3.62 8.55
C VAL A 156 -5.07 -4.69 7.89
N LEU A 157 -5.10 -5.91 8.46
CA LEU A 157 -5.91 -7.02 7.93
C LEU A 157 -7.42 -6.76 8.01
N PHE A 158 -7.89 -5.83 8.85
CA PHE A 158 -9.30 -5.46 8.94
C PHE A 158 -9.75 -4.42 7.90
N ILE A 159 -8.84 -3.85 7.11
CA ILE A 159 -9.18 -2.83 6.10
C ILE A 159 -10.24 -3.33 5.09
N PRO A 160 -10.15 -4.56 4.53
CA PRO A 160 -11.12 -5.03 3.54
C PRO A 160 -12.54 -5.16 4.10
N ILE A 161 -12.68 -5.63 5.34
CA ILE A 161 -13.98 -5.76 6.00
C ILE A 161 -14.57 -4.40 6.38
N VAL A 162 -13.74 -3.48 6.88
CA VAL A 162 -14.16 -2.10 7.20
C VAL A 162 -14.62 -1.36 5.94
N ALA A 163 -13.88 -1.46 4.83
CA ALA A 163 -14.27 -0.84 3.56
C ALA A 163 -15.58 -1.43 3.02
N ARG A 164 -15.76 -2.76 3.10
CA ARG A 164 -16.98 -3.45 2.68
C ARG A 164 -18.18 -2.98 3.50
N LEU A 165 -18.07 -2.93 4.82
CA LEU A 165 -19.15 -2.49 5.71
C LEU A 165 -19.48 -1.01 5.49
N ALA A 166 -18.48 -0.16 5.30
CA ALA A 166 -18.69 1.25 4.99
C ALA A 166 -19.50 1.46 3.69
N ILE A 167 -19.32 0.60 2.68
CA ILE A 167 -20.12 0.59 1.45
C ILE A 167 -21.53 0.05 1.72
N GLU A 168 -21.65 -1.05 2.47
CA GLU A 168 -22.93 -1.67 2.81
C GLU A 168 -23.87 -0.67 3.51
N PHE A 169 -23.32 0.18 4.38
CA PHE A 169 -24.06 1.19 5.13
C PHE A 169 -24.17 2.56 4.43
N ASP A 170 -23.71 2.69 3.19
CA ASP A 170 -23.76 3.93 2.38
C ASP A 170 -23.17 5.15 3.13
N LEU A 171 -22.06 4.95 3.85
CA LEU A 171 -21.45 5.99 4.70
C LEU A 171 -20.59 6.99 3.93
N PHE A 172 -20.27 6.68 2.67
CA PHE A 172 -19.40 7.47 1.81
C PHE A 172 -19.95 7.48 0.38
N GLU A 173 -19.61 8.52 -0.38
CA GLU A 173 -19.87 8.55 -1.83
C GLU A 173 -19.24 7.32 -2.52
N GLU A 174 -19.91 6.82 -3.56
CA GLU A 174 -19.51 5.59 -4.28
C GLU A 174 -18.05 5.65 -4.79
N ASP A 175 -17.60 6.82 -5.22
CA ASP A 175 -16.24 7.05 -5.70
C ASP A 175 -15.17 6.98 -4.59
N LYS A 176 -15.56 7.13 -3.32
CA LYS A 176 -14.66 6.98 -2.17
C LYS A 176 -14.44 5.53 -1.78
N ARG A 177 -15.26 4.60 -2.29
CA ARG A 177 -15.16 3.14 -2.08
C ARG A 177 -14.99 2.76 -0.61
N GLY A 178 -15.96 3.16 0.22
CA GLY A 178 -15.94 2.85 1.66
C GLY A 178 -14.82 3.57 2.41
N GLY A 179 -14.43 4.76 1.95
CA GLY A 179 -13.36 5.57 2.55
C GLY A 179 -11.94 5.23 2.08
N LEU A 180 -11.73 4.16 1.31
CA LEU A 180 -10.40 3.78 0.78
C LEU A 180 -9.72 4.88 -0.01
N LEU A 181 -10.51 5.69 -0.74
CA LEU A 181 -10.04 6.81 -1.55
C LEU A 181 -10.22 8.18 -0.89
N CYS A 182 -10.60 8.23 0.39
CA CYS A 182 -10.57 9.48 1.12
C CYS A 182 -9.11 9.93 1.27
N LEU A 183 -8.84 11.15 0.81
CA LEU A 183 -7.56 11.79 1.00
C LEU A 183 -7.45 12.28 2.44
N ASP A 184 -6.30 12.03 3.06
CA ASP A 184 -5.90 12.69 4.29
C ASP A 184 -5.40 14.12 3.99
N ARG A 185 -4.79 14.75 4.99
CA ARG A 185 -4.27 16.11 4.87
C ARG A 185 -3.08 16.23 3.91
N ASP A 186 -2.27 15.18 3.81
CA ASP A 186 -1.08 15.15 2.96
C ASP A 186 -1.42 14.74 1.52
N GLY A 187 -2.71 14.44 1.27
CA GLY A 187 -3.20 14.04 -0.04
C GLY A 187 -3.03 12.55 -0.31
N TYR A 188 -2.79 11.74 0.73
CA TYR A 188 -2.69 10.30 0.62
C TYR A 188 -4.00 9.62 0.93
N ASN A 189 -4.28 8.54 0.21
CA ASN A 189 -5.38 7.63 0.52
C ASN A 189 -4.88 6.30 1.08
N VAL A 190 -5.80 5.44 1.52
CA VAL A 190 -5.47 4.14 2.13
C VAL A 190 -4.65 3.26 1.18
N LEU A 191 -4.93 3.28 -0.13
CA LEU A 191 -4.16 2.48 -1.09
C LEU A 191 -2.71 2.93 -1.19
N GLN A 192 -2.44 4.24 -1.08
CA GLN A 192 -1.08 4.78 -1.05
C GLN A 192 -0.39 4.48 0.28
N HIS A 193 -1.11 4.54 1.41
CA HIS A 193 -0.57 4.13 2.71
C HIS A 193 -0.16 2.66 2.72
N LEU A 194 -0.90 1.78 2.04
CA LEU A 194 -0.53 0.38 1.84
C LEU A 194 0.72 0.19 0.95
N MET A 195 1.25 1.23 0.31
CA MET A 195 2.52 1.16 -0.41
C MET A 195 3.70 1.59 0.46
N LEU A 196 3.44 2.33 1.54
CA LEU A 196 4.49 2.78 2.43
C LEU A 196 5.05 1.60 3.23
N THR A 197 6.31 1.73 3.57
CA THR A 197 7.02 0.87 4.51
C THR A 197 7.84 1.83 5.35
N VAL A 198 7.32 2.32 6.47
CA VAL A 198 8.06 3.37 7.19
C VAL A 198 9.19 2.74 8.00
N GLU A 199 10.35 3.40 7.98
CA GLU A 199 11.53 2.96 8.70
C GLU A 199 11.28 3.00 10.22
N THR A 200 11.54 1.89 10.90
CA THR A 200 11.45 1.82 12.36
C THR A 200 12.84 1.54 12.92
N ILE A 201 13.27 2.28 13.94
CA ILE A 201 14.61 2.17 14.55
C ILE A 201 14.70 0.92 15.45
N VAL A 202 14.45 -0.28 14.90
CA VAL A 202 14.35 -1.52 15.69
C VAL A 202 15.29 -2.59 15.15
N GLU A 203 15.82 -3.42 16.05
CA GLU A 203 16.57 -4.62 15.71
C GLU A 203 15.72 -5.57 14.84
N ASN A 204 16.36 -6.32 13.93
CA ASN A 204 15.72 -7.28 13.01
C ASN A 204 14.75 -6.68 11.97
N LEU A 205 15.13 -5.54 11.39
CA LEU A 205 14.41 -4.83 10.32
C LEU A 205 13.91 -5.74 9.19
N GLU A 206 14.75 -6.66 8.71
CA GLU A 206 14.43 -7.49 7.54
C GLU A 206 13.21 -8.39 7.78
N GLU A 207 13.15 -9.07 8.94
CA GLU A 207 12.02 -9.91 9.29
C GLU A 207 10.74 -9.10 9.45
N LYS A 208 10.83 -7.94 10.11
CA LYS A 208 9.68 -7.04 10.29
C LYS A 208 9.14 -6.55 8.94
N TYR A 209 10.01 -6.13 8.04
CA TYR A 209 9.59 -5.68 6.71
C TYR A 209 9.01 -6.81 5.87
N ARG A 210 9.51 -8.04 6.00
CA ARG A 210 8.92 -9.22 5.36
C ARG A 210 7.47 -9.44 5.83
N VAL A 211 7.23 -9.37 7.13
CA VAL A 211 5.88 -9.50 7.72
C VAL A 211 4.96 -8.37 7.25
N ILE A 212 5.45 -7.12 7.18
CA ILE A 212 4.70 -5.98 6.63
C ILE A 212 4.31 -6.25 5.17
N ASP A 213 5.28 -6.66 4.34
CA ASP A 213 5.05 -6.93 2.92
C ASP A 213 4.01 -8.04 2.72
N ASP A 214 4.04 -9.10 3.54
CA ASP A 214 3.06 -10.19 3.53
C ASP A 214 1.65 -9.74 3.92
N LYS A 215 1.50 -9.07 5.08
CA LYS A 215 0.18 -8.63 5.55
C LYS A 215 -0.43 -7.59 4.59
N TYR A 216 0.37 -6.65 4.09
CA TYR A 216 -0.13 -5.64 3.17
C TYR A 216 -0.47 -6.22 1.79
N LEU A 217 0.32 -7.19 1.29
CA LEU A 217 -0.04 -7.93 0.07
C LEU A 217 -1.36 -8.69 0.24
N GLN A 218 -1.58 -9.34 1.38
CA GLN A 218 -2.84 -10.03 1.67
C GLN A 218 -4.04 -9.07 1.57
N VAL A 219 -3.91 -7.87 2.11
CA VAL A 219 -4.94 -6.82 2.01
C VAL A 219 -5.18 -6.41 0.56
N LEU A 220 -4.13 -6.16 -0.23
CA LEU A 220 -4.28 -5.82 -1.65
C LEU A 220 -4.98 -6.93 -2.45
N ILE A 221 -4.66 -8.20 -2.16
CA ILE A 221 -5.32 -9.36 -2.78
C ILE A 221 -6.81 -9.41 -2.41
N GLN A 222 -7.16 -9.21 -1.14
CA GLN A 222 -8.55 -9.18 -0.69
C GLN A 222 -9.33 -8.01 -1.29
N LEU A 223 -8.76 -6.80 -1.28
CA LEU A 223 -9.37 -5.62 -1.91
C LEU A 223 -9.60 -5.82 -3.41
N ARG A 224 -8.67 -6.49 -4.11
CA ARG A 224 -8.86 -6.88 -5.51
C ARG A 224 -10.01 -7.87 -5.69
N LYS A 225 -10.08 -8.91 -4.86
CA LYS A 225 -11.16 -9.92 -4.90
C LYS A 225 -12.54 -9.30 -4.67
N LEU A 226 -12.61 -8.30 -3.79
CA LEU A 226 -13.83 -7.52 -3.52
C LEU A 226 -14.16 -6.48 -4.61
N GLY A 227 -13.31 -6.31 -5.62
CA GLY A 227 -13.48 -5.27 -6.65
C GLY A 227 -13.24 -3.84 -6.16
N LEU A 228 -12.68 -3.68 -4.95
CA LEU A 228 -12.39 -2.39 -4.33
C LEU A 228 -11.06 -1.81 -4.78
N LEU A 229 -10.06 -2.64 -5.06
CA LEU A 229 -8.84 -2.26 -5.76
C LEU A 229 -9.00 -2.61 -7.24
N LYS A 230 -8.81 -1.62 -8.12
CA LYS A 230 -8.94 -1.74 -9.57
C LYS A 230 -7.58 -1.58 -10.23
N LYS A 231 -7.43 -2.13 -11.43
CA LYS A 231 -6.18 -2.04 -12.19
C LYS A 231 -5.78 -0.58 -12.44
N GLU A 232 -6.75 0.26 -12.76
CA GLU A 232 -6.56 1.68 -13.04
C GLU A 232 -6.05 2.46 -11.84
N ASP A 233 -6.26 1.97 -10.61
CA ASP A 233 -5.78 2.62 -9.39
C ASP A 233 -4.25 2.59 -9.29
N ILE A 234 -3.61 1.53 -9.80
CA ILE A 234 -2.16 1.36 -9.77
C ILE A 234 -1.49 2.56 -10.44
N GLN A 235 -2.00 2.94 -11.62
CA GLN A 235 -1.52 4.09 -12.37
C GLN A 235 -2.07 5.41 -11.82
N ARG A 236 -3.38 5.47 -11.51
CA ARG A 236 -4.05 6.71 -11.12
C ARG A 236 -3.51 7.31 -9.82
N TYR A 237 -3.09 6.46 -8.88
CA TYR A 237 -2.59 6.88 -7.57
C TYR A 237 -1.08 6.65 -7.42
N ASP A 238 -0.38 6.39 -8.52
CA ASP A 238 1.07 6.17 -8.58
C ASP A 238 1.54 5.11 -7.56
N LEU A 239 0.76 4.05 -7.33
CA LEU A 239 1.00 3.08 -6.25
C LEU A 239 2.40 2.46 -6.35
N LEU A 240 2.82 2.16 -7.59
CA LEU A 240 4.15 1.60 -7.86
C LEU A 240 5.29 2.58 -7.49
N HIS A 241 5.09 3.88 -7.73
CA HIS A 241 6.08 4.89 -7.36
C HIS A 241 6.17 5.05 -5.84
N TYR A 242 5.03 5.05 -5.14
CA TYR A 242 5.02 5.11 -3.67
C TYR A 242 5.75 3.92 -3.05
N LEU A 243 5.54 2.71 -3.59
CA LEU A 243 6.20 1.51 -3.09
C LEU A 243 7.73 1.59 -3.25
N CYS A 244 8.21 2.19 -4.33
CA CYS A 244 9.64 2.35 -4.61
C CYS A 244 10.29 3.60 -4.00
N ARG A 245 9.55 4.45 -3.27
CA ARG A 245 10.15 5.61 -2.59
C ARG A 245 10.91 5.25 -1.31
N VAL A 246 10.63 4.09 -0.73
CA VAL A 246 11.19 3.67 0.55
C VAL A 246 12.43 2.82 0.35
N ASP A 247 13.48 3.04 1.15
CA ASP A 247 14.72 2.25 1.17
C ASP A 247 14.59 0.73 1.40
N TYR A 248 13.40 0.20 1.69
CA TYR A 248 13.13 -1.25 1.74
C TYR A 248 12.58 -1.80 0.42
N PHE A 249 13.03 -2.99 0.03
CA PHE A 249 12.54 -3.70 -1.15
C PHE A 249 11.34 -4.59 -0.86
N ALA A 250 10.14 -4.03 -0.97
CA ALA A 250 8.86 -4.73 -0.84
C ALA A 250 8.55 -5.62 -2.07
N GLU A 251 9.33 -6.69 -2.25
CA GLU A 251 9.32 -7.53 -3.45
C GLU A 251 7.94 -8.10 -3.78
N LYS A 252 7.20 -8.58 -2.78
CA LYS A 252 5.94 -9.31 -3.02
C LYS A 252 4.85 -8.36 -3.48
N ARG A 253 4.72 -7.19 -2.83
CA ARG A 253 3.81 -6.12 -3.29
C ARG A 253 4.23 -5.59 -4.66
N LEU A 254 5.52 -5.37 -4.90
CA LEU A 254 6.02 -4.85 -6.18
C LEU A 254 5.66 -5.79 -7.32
N ARG A 255 5.95 -7.09 -7.14
CA ARG A 255 5.60 -8.14 -8.08
C ARG A 255 4.10 -8.18 -8.36
N PHE A 256 3.28 -8.16 -7.31
CA PHE A 256 1.82 -8.18 -7.44
C PHE A 256 1.30 -7.02 -8.32
N LEU A 257 1.79 -5.80 -8.11
CA LEU A 257 1.36 -4.62 -8.87
C LEU A 257 1.82 -4.70 -10.33
N VAL A 258 3.09 -5.04 -10.57
CA VAL A 258 3.65 -5.09 -11.92
C VAL A 258 3.04 -6.21 -12.74
N GLU A 259 2.84 -7.40 -12.17
CA GLU A 259 2.20 -8.51 -12.88
C GLU A 259 0.73 -8.21 -13.21
N TRP A 260 0.06 -7.39 -12.39
CA TRP A 260 -1.31 -6.97 -12.64
C TRP A 260 -1.40 -5.84 -13.69
N ASP A 261 -0.50 -4.86 -13.61
CA ASP A 261 -0.41 -3.80 -14.61
C ASP A 261 1.03 -3.42 -14.98
N PRO A 262 1.62 -4.11 -15.99
CA PRO A 262 2.99 -3.83 -16.41
C PRO A 262 3.20 -2.40 -16.92
N ASN A 263 2.15 -1.74 -17.42
CA ASN A 263 2.25 -0.38 -17.95
C ASN A 263 2.67 0.64 -16.86
N ALA A 264 2.40 0.34 -15.58
CA ALA A 264 2.82 1.16 -14.46
C ALA A 264 4.34 1.36 -14.40
N LEU A 265 5.15 0.41 -14.92
CA LEU A 265 6.61 0.58 -15.01
C LEU A 265 7.03 1.69 -15.98
N THR A 266 6.21 1.96 -17.00
CA THR A 266 6.51 2.96 -18.03
C THR A 266 5.94 4.33 -17.73
N GLN A 267 5.09 4.42 -16.71
CA GLN A 267 4.49 5.67 -16.27
C GLN A 267 5.53 6.54 -15.56
N THR A 268 5.30 7.85 -15.64
CA THR A 268 6.02 8.82 -14.83
C THR A 268 5.09 9.36 -13.75
N ASP A 269 5.62 9.60 -12.56
CA ASP A 269 4.87 10.22 -11.47
C ASP A 269 4.58 11.70 -11.77
N ILE A 270 3.92 12.39 -10.83
CA ILE A 270 3.60 13.82 -10.94
C ILE A 270 4.84 14.73 -11.15
N PHE A 271 6.05 14.25 -10.87
CA PHE A 271 7.30 14.97 -11.08
C PHE A 271 8.00 14.57 -12.38
N GLY A 272 7.39 13.69 -13.20
CA GLY A 272 8.00 13.15 -14.40
C GLY A 272 9.08 12.11 -14.10
N GLN A 273 9.14 11.57 -12.87
CA GLN A 273 10.10 10.55 -12.50
C GLN A 273 9.53 9.16 -12.78
N ARG A 274 10.36 8.25 -13.30
CA ARG A 274 9.99 6.83 -13.38
C ARG A 274 10.26 6.14 -12.04
N VAL A 275 9.74 4.93 -11.93
CA VAL A 275 10.01 4.00 -10.83
C VAL A 275 11.52 3.84 -10.65
N ASN A 276 12.04 4.44 -9.59
CA ASN A 276 13.43 4.30 -9.16
C ASN A 276 13.43 3.40 -7.93
N ALA A 277 14.13 2.28 -8.01
CA ALA A 277 14.28 1.41 -6.86
C ALA A 277 15.47 1.86 -5.99
N PRO A 278 15.30 1.97 -4.67
CA PRO A 278 16.33 2.46 -3.78
C PRO A 278 17.30 1.36 -3.34
N THR A 279 17.05 0.11 -3.69
CA THR A 279 17.93 -1.05 -3.45
C THR A 279 18.43 -1.63 -4.78
N ILE A 280 19.58 -2.30 -4.76
CA ILE A 280 20.13 -2.93 -5.97
C ILE A 280 19.23 -4.08 -6.44
N GLN A 281 18.60 -4.81 -5.52
CA GLN A 281 17.64 -5.87 -5.81
C GLN A 281 16.38 -5.29 -6.45
N GLY A 282 15.87 -4.17 -5.95
CA GLY A 282 14.74 -3.50 -6.56
C GLY A 282 15.07 -2.94 -7.94
N PHE A 283 16.28 -2.43 -8.14
CA PHE A 283 16.75 -1.99 -9.45
C PHE A 283 16.79 -3.16 -10.44
N GLN A 284 17.37 -4.29 -10.03
CA GLN A 284 17.36 -5.52 -10.79
C GLN A 284 15.93 -5.96 -11.14
N PHE A 285 15.02 -5.93 -10.17
CA PHE A 285 13.64 -6.35 -10.36
C PHE A 285 12.91 -5.46 -11.37
N VAL A 286 12.97 -4.14 -11.21
CA VAL A 286 12.35 -3.16 -12.13
C VAL A 286 12.90 -3.34 -13.54
N PHE A 287 14.22 -3.51 -13.68
CA PHE A 287 14.85 -3.73 -14.98
C PHE A 287 14.43 -5.06 -15.59
N GLU A 288 14.47 -6.14 -14.83
CA GLU A 288 14.08 -7.47 -15.27
C GLU A 288 12.63 -7.52 -15.75
N TYR A 289 11.70 -6.94 -14.99
CA TYR A 289 10.30 -6.87 -15.39
C TYR A 289 10.08 -5.92 -16.57
N GLY A 290 10.87 -4.85 -16.65
CA GLY A 290 10.95 -3.97 -17.81
C GLY A 290 11.28 -4.74 -19.08
N ILE A 291 12.31 -5.59 -19.05
CA ILE A 291 12.67 -6.46 -20.18
C ILE A 291 11.61 -7.55 -20.40
N ARG A 292 11.07 -8.17 -19.35
CA ARG A 292 10.09 -9.24 -19.46
C ARG A 292 8.82 -8.81 -20.18
N TYR A 293 8.24 -7.67 -19.79
CA TYR A 293 6.99 -7.17 -20.36
C TYR A 293 7.19 -6.25 -21.56
N PHE A 294 8.37 -5.64 -21.67
CA PHE A 294 8.75 -4.78 -22.78
C PHE A 294 10.10 -5.23 -23.36
N PRO A 295 10.19 -6.46 -23.93
CA PRO A 295 11.46 -7.06 -24.39
C PRO A 295 12.14 -6.31 -25.55
N ASN A 296 11.42 -5.37 -26.15
CA ASN A 296 11.92 -4.48 -27.18
C ASN A 296 12.19 -3.09 -26.58
N LYS A 297 12.98 -2.25 -27.25
CA LYS A 297 13.07 -0.76 -27.13
C LYS A 297 12.77 -0.17 -25.75
N LYS A 298 11.50 -0.13 -25.36
CA LYS A 298 10.95 0.38 -24.08
C LYS A 298 11.59 -0.24 -22.84
N GLY A 299 11.90 -1.55 -22.84
CA GLY A 299 12.49 -2.22 -21.68
C GLY A 299 13.87 -1.69 -21.30
N ILE A 300 14.78 -1.61 -22.27
CA ILE A 300 16.11 -1.00 -22.06
C ILE A 300 15.98 0.51 -21.83
N SER A 301 15.10 1.17 -22.57
CA SER A 301 14.91 2.63 -22.47
C SER A 301 14.38 3.08 -21.11
N LEU A 302 13.78 2.17 -20.30
CA LEU A 302 13.39 2.47 -18.92
C LEU A 302 14.56 2.99 -18.08
N LEU A 303 15.75 2.39 -18.23
CA LEU A 303 16.94 2.78 -17.47
C LEU A 303 17.46 4.18 -17.82
N PHE A 304 17.23 4.58 -19.05
CA PHE A 304 17.80 5.79 -19.64
C PHE A 304 16.76 6.86 -19.91
N HIS A 305 15.53 6.69 -19.44
CA HIS A 305 14.53 7.73 -19.54
C HIS A 305 15.03 8.98 -18.83
N LYS A 306 14.86 10.13 -19.47
CA LYS A 306 15.24 11.46 -19.02
C LYS A 306 14.03 12.06 -18.30
N PRO A 307 13.94 11.92 -16.97
CA PRO A 307 12.88 12.57 -16.22
C PRO A 307 13.05 14.10 -16.28
N ASN A 308 12.08 14.83 -15.72
CA ASN A 308 12.27 16.25 -15.43
C ASN A 308 13.38 16.47 -14.38
N SER A 309 13.69 15.45 -13.58
CA SER A 309 14.89 15.43 -12.74
C SER A 309 16.14 15.20 -13.60
N LEU A 310 17.29 15.72 -13.19
CA LEU A 310 18.51 15.67 -14.00
C LEU A 310 19.15 14.27 -14.10
N LEU A 311 18.56 13.25 -13.48
CA LEU A 311 19.16 11.92 -13.32
C LEU A 311 18.23 10.82 -13.84
N THR A 312 18.74 10.01 -14.77
CA THR A 312 18.07 8.78 -15.21
C THR A 312 18.11 7.72 -14.10
N THR A 313 17.26 6.69 -14.17
CA THR A 313 17.29 5.54 -13.24
C THR A 313 18.67 4.89 -13.20
N PHE A 314 19.33 4.76 -14.35
CA PHE A 314 20.71 4.27 -14.44
C PHE A 314 21.69 5.16 -13.66
N ARG A 315 21.67 6.48 -13.88
CA ARG A 315 22.57 7.41 -13.19
C ARG A 315 22.30 7.46 -11.69
N TYR A 316 21.03 7.41 -11.29
CA TYR A 316 20.64 7.33 -9.90
C TYR A 316 21.21 6.07 -9.24
N ALA A 317 21.04 4.91 -9.88
CA ALA A 317 21.59 3.64 -9.40
C ALA A 317 23.12 3.68 -9.30
N CYS A 318 23.83 4.16 -10.32
CA CYS A 318 25.30 4.31 -10.27
C CYS A 318 25.79 5.37 -9.27
N GLY A 319 24.93 6.31 -8.86
CA GLY A 319 25.25 7.26 -7.81
C GLY A 319 25.09 6.67 -6.41
N LYS A 320 24.15 5.73 -6.24
CA LYS A 320 23.86 5.05 -4.97
C LYS A 320 24.71 3.78 -4.76
N PHE A 321 25.04 3.08 -5.84
CA PHE A 321 25.76 1.80 -5.84
C PHE A 321 27.03 1.88 -6.69
N ASP A 322 27.95 0.91 -6.54
CA ASP A 322 29.12 0.84 -7.42
C ASP A 322 28.69 0.64 -8.89
N TYR A 323 29.38 1.33 -9.80
CA TYR A 323 29.09 1.24 -11.23
C TYR A 323 29.18 -0.20 -11.75
N ASN A 324 30.17 -0.98 -11.28
CA ASN A 324 30.35 -2.36 -11.72
C ASN A 324 29.20 -3.25 -11.24
N ASP A 325 28.70 -3.03 -10.03
CA ASP A 325 27.55 -3.79 -9.50
C ASP A 325 26.29 -3.53 -10.34
N VAL A 326 26.01 -2.26 -10.66
CA VAL A 326 24.88 -1.89 -11.53
C VAL A 326 25.04 -2.51 -12.93
N MET A 327 26.24 -2.44 -13.50
CA MET A 327 26.52 -3.04 -14.81
C MET A 327 26.40 -4.56 -14.79
N ASN A 328 26.88 -5.24 -13.75
CA ASN A 328 26.75 -6.69 -13.59
C ASN A 328 25.27 -7.10 -13.56
N VAL A 329 24.44 -6.39 -12.79
CA VAL A 329 22.98 -6.63 -12.75
C VAL A 329 22.36 -6.48 -14.14
N ILE A 330 22.74 -5.45 -14.89
CA ILE A 330 22.23 -5.20 -16.24
C ILE A 330 22.65 -6.33 -17.20
N GLU A 331 23.93 -6.70 -17.20
CA GLU A 331 24.47 -7.75 -18.08
C GLU A 331 23.88 -9.12 -17.75
N ASP A 332 23.82 -9.48 -16.47
CA ASP A 332 23.23 -10.74 -16.01
C ASP A 332 21.75 -10.85 -16.40
N THR A 333 21.00 -9.75 -16.26
CA THR A 333 19.59 -9.69 -16.66
C THR A 333 19.46 -9.86 -18.17
N LEU A 334 20.24 -9.14 -18.97
CA LEU A 334 20.17 -9.25 -20.43
C LEU A 334 20.62 -10.64 -20.92
N ALA A 335 21.58 -11.27 -20.26
CA ALA A 335 22.01 -12.64 -20.56
C ALA A 335 20.88 -13.66 -20.31
N ARG A 336 20.11 -13.51 -19.21
CA ARG A 336 18.95 -14.38 -18.91
C ARG A 336 17.84 -14.29 -19.96
N TYR A 337 17.68 -13.15 -20.63
CA TYR A 337 16.64 -12.92 -21.64
C TYR A 337 17.15 -13.01 -23.09
N SER A 338 18.38 -13.49 -23.30
CA SER A 338 19.02 -13.66 -24.63
C SER A 338 18.25 -14.58 -25.60
N SER A 339 17.33 -15.42 -25.10
CA SER A 339 16.47 -16.28 -25.90
C SER A 339 15.44 -15.51 -26.73
N THR A 340 15.14 -14.26 -26.37
CA THR A 340 14.33 -13.34 -27.18
C THR A 340 15.26 -12.28 -27.75
N PRO A 341 15.70 -12.41 -29.03
CA PRO A 341 16.69 -11.49 -29.60
C PRO A 341 16.16 -10.06 -29.55
N ILE A 342 16.80 -9.22 -28.73
CA ILE A 342 16.56 -7.78 -28.76
C ILE A 342 17.02 -7.31 -30.13
N ASN A 343 16.12 -6.77 -30.94
CA ASN A 343 16.52 -6.13 -32.19
C ASN A 343 17.32 -4.86 -31.85
N SER A 344 18.63 -5.01 -31.75
CA SER A 344 19.56 -4.00 -31.27
C SER A 344 19.64 -2.80 -32.22
N ALA A 345 19.49 -3.02 -33.53
CA ALA A 345 19.35 -1.96 -34.54
C ALA A 345 18.13 -1.08 -34.25
N ASP A 346 16.98 -1.71 -34.03
CA ASP A 346 15.73 -1.05 -33.69
C ASP A 346 15.81 -0.32 -32.33
N ALA A 347 16.48 -0.92 -31.35
CA ALA A 347 16.69 -0.33 -30.04
C ALA A 347 17.54 0.94 -30.13
N VAL A 348 18.66 0.91 -30.87
CA VAL A 348 19.53 2.08 -31.09
C VAL A 348 18.78 3.20 -31.79
N LEU A 349 18.07 2.90 -32.90
CA LEU A 349 17.31 3.92 -33.65
C LEU A 349 16.21 4.54 -32.79
N SER A 350 15.53 3.74 -31.98
CA SER A 350 14.43 4.24 -31.15
C SER A 350 14.95 5.09 -30.00
N ALA A 351 16.03 4.67 -29.34
CA ALA A 351 16.70 5.47 -28.31
C ALA A 351 17.26 6.78 -28.87
N ALA A 352 17.69 6.81 -30.14
CA ALA A 352 18.21 8.01 -30.79
C ALA A 352 17.13 9.00 -31.23
N ILE A 353 15.90 8.53 -31.51
CA ILE A 353 14.77 9.37 -31.96
C ILE A 353 13.90 9.82 -30.78
N ASP A 354 13.80 9.01 -29.72
CA ASP A 354 13.00 9.33 -28.53
C ASP A 354 13.72 10.40 -27.68
N GLU A 355 13.22 11.64 -27.74
CA GLU A 355 13.75 12.77 -26.96
C GLU A 355 13.69 12.54 -25.45
N THR A 356 12.88 11.59 -24.99
CA THR A 356 12.80 11.19 -23.59
C THR A 356 13.87 10.19 -23.19
N VAL A 357 14.71 9.72 -24.10
CA VAL A 357 15.85 8.83 -23.79
C VAL A 357 17.14 9.65 -23.72
N HIS A 358 17.86 9.50 -22.62
CA HIS A 358 19.14 10.13 -22.39
C HIS A 358 20.23 9.52 -23.31
N LEU A 359 21.18 10.35 -23.75
CA LEU A 359 22.26 9.96 -24.66
C LEU A 359 23.10 8.76 -24.17
N ASP A 360 23.23 8.62 -22.85
CA ASP A 360 23.87 7.46 -22.21
C ASP A 360 23.24 6.13 -22.65
N GLY A 361 21.92 6.08 -22.91
CA GLY A 361 21.25 4.89 -23.42
C GLY A 361 21.68 4.53 -24.84
N VAL A 362 21.89 5.53 -25.70
CA VAL A 362 22.42 5.33 -27.06
C VAL A 362 23.86 4.83 -26.99
N TYR A 363 24.71 5.47 -26.16
CA TYR A 363 26.09 5.01 -25.96
C TYR A 363 26.17 3.61 -25.37
N PHE A 364 25.30 3.28 -24.42
CA PHE A 364 25.21 1.95 -23.83
C PHE A 364 24.92 0.89 -24.90
N LEU A 365 23.90 1.10 -25.74
CA LEU A 365 23.55 0.17 -26.81
C LEU A 365 24.68 0.01 -27.84
N LEU A 366 25.33 1.10 -28.24
CA LEU A 366 26.45 1.07 -29.19
C LEU A 366 27.69 0.36 -28.63
N ARG A 367 27.95 0.46 -27.33
CA ARG A 367 29.08 -0.24 -26.70
C ARG A 367 28.87 -1.75 -26.64
N ARG A 368 27.63 -2.22 -26.55
CA ARG A 368 27.31 -3.66 -26.55
C ARG A 368 27.51 -4.29 -27.93
N GLU A 369 27.16 -3.58 -28.99
CA GLU A 369 27.33 -4.03 -30.38
C GLU A 369 28.02 -2.93 -31.21
N PRO A 370 29.36 -2.83 -31.18
CA PRO A 370 30.08 -1.75 -31.84
C PRO A 370 29.94 -1.77 -33.37
N ASP A 371 29.59 -2.92 -33.95
CA ASP A 371 29.33 -3.12 -35.38
C ASP A 371 27.90 -2.73 -35.81
N MET A 372 27.04 -2.33 -34.86
CA MET A 372 25.63 -2.00 -35.11
C MET A 372 25.43 -0.91 -36.16
N LEU A 373 26.24 0.15 -36.12
CA LEU A 373 26.14 1.24 -37.09
C LEU A 373 26.46 0.76 -38.52
N GLN A 374 27.44 -0.13 -38.67
CA GLN A 374 27.78 -0.71 -39.97
C GLN A 374 26.66 -1.62 -40.48
N LYS A 375 26.03 -2.40 -39.58
CA LYS A 375 24.87 -3.23 -39.92
C LYS A 375 23.70 -2.37 -40.41
N LEU A 376 23.40 -1.27 -39.70
CA LEU A 376 22.35 -0.32 -40.06
C LEU A 376 22.61 0.36 -41.42
N LEU A 377 23.86 0.73 -41.71
CA LEU A 377 24.23 1.32 -43.00
C LEU A 377 24.16 0.30 -44.14
N SER A 378 24.48 -0.97 -43.89
CA SER A 378 24.48 -2.03 -44.90
C SER A 378 23.08 -2.57 -45.20
N SER A 379 22.13 -2.44 -44.26
CA SER A 379 20.73 -2.85 -44.45
C SER A 379 19.88 -1.78 -45.13
N SER A 380 20.40 -0.56 -45.30
CA SER A 380 19.74 0.47 -46.07
C SER A 380 19.63 -0.01 -47.52
N PRO A 381 18.41 -0.21 -48.07
CA PRO A 381 18.26 -0.64 -49.44
C PRO A 381 18.98 0.38 -50.31
N SER A 382 20.03 -0.07 -51.01
CA SER A 382 20.74 0.75 -51.98
C SER A 382 19.67 1.39 -52.85
N ALA A 383 19.51 2.71 -52.76
CA ALA A 383 18.46 3.43 -53.45
C ALA A 383 18.49 3.01 -54.92
N SER A 384 17.58 2.10 -55.29
CA SER A 384 17.49 1.56 -56.62
C SER A 384 17.08 2.73 -57.49
N THR A 385 18.08 3.28 -58.16
CA THR A 385 18.04 4.24 -59.27
C THR A 385 16.65 4.29 -59.88
N SER A 386 15.84 5.25 -59.42
CA SER A 386 14.59 5.59 -60.09
C SER A 386 15.00 6.22 -61.41
N THR A 387 14.93 5.43 -62.47
CA THR A 387 15.16 5.86 -63.84
C THR A 387 14.25 7.04 -64.11
N SER A 388 14.84 8.22 -64.23
CA SER A 388 14.15 9.43 -64.60
C SER A 388 13.57 9.25 -66.01
N THR A 389 12.26 9.32 -66.13
CA THR A 389 11.65 9.74 -67.41
C THR A 389 10.99 11.08 -67.13
N ALA A 390 11.65 12.16 -67.55
CA ALA A 390 11.06 13.48 -67.78
C ALA A 390 9.88 13.31 -68.77
N VAL A 391 8.79 14.09 -68.79
CA VAL A 391 8.59 15.54 -68.99
C VAL A 391 7.10 15.76 -68.63
N ALA A 392 6.62 16.76 -67.90
CA ALA A 392 6.28 18.13 -68.31
C ALA A 392 5.57 18.76 -67.08
N ASP A 393 6.04 19.84 -66.51
CA ASP A 393 5.75 21.22 -66.94
C ASP A 393 4.27 21.60 -66.77
N CYS A 394 3.92 22.14 -65.59
CA CYS A 394 2.94 23.22 -65.47
C CYS A 394 3.04 23.92 -64.09
N ASP A 395 3.57 25.14 -64.16
CA ASP A 395 3.02 26.38 -63.61
C ASP A 395 2.57 26.50 -62.13
N ILE A 396 3.42 27.30 -61.48
CA ILE A 396 3.22 28.20 -60.36
C ILE A 396 1.79 28.79 -60.30
N ASN A 397 1.10 28.57 -59.18
CA ASN A 397 0.13 29.55 -58.68
C ASN A 397 0.22 29.68 -57.16
N ILE A 398 1.01 30.67 -56.73
CA ILE A 398 1.06 31.14 -55.35
C ILE A 398 -0.22 31.93 -55.13
N ASN A 399 -1.19 31.35 -54.41
CA ASN A 399 -2.28 32.13 -53.83
C ASN A 399 -2.19 32.05 -52.30
N SER A 400 -1.56 33.07 -51.75
CA SER A 400 -1.63 33.46 -50.35
C SER A 400 -3.08 33.69 -49.94
N ASN A 401 -3.63 32.85 -49.07
CA ASN A 401 -4.81 33.23 -48.31
C ASN A 401 -4.57 32.94 -46.83
N ILE A 402 -4.07 33.99 -46.16
CA ILE A 402 -4.07 34.15 -44.73
C ILE A 402 -5.52 34.34 -44.32
N ASN A 403 -6.12 33.32 -43.70
CA ASN A 403 -7.29 33.51 -42.87
C ASN A 403 -6.94 33.10 -41.45
N ASN A 404 -6.78 34.15 -40.62
CA ASN A 404 -7.02 34.08 -39.20
C ASN A 404 -8.40 33.48 -38.98
N ASP A 405 -8.49 32.40 -38.20
CA ASP A 405 -9.69 32.18 -37.40
C ASP A 405 -9.32 31.65 -36.02
N THR A 406 -9.32 32.61 -35.11
CA THR A 406 -9.42 32.46 -33.67
C THR A 406 -10.72 31.74 -33.31
N THR A 407 -10.60 30.55 -32.75
CA THR A 407 -11.60 30.05 -31.80
C THR A 407 -10.88 29.55 -30.55
N ASP A 408 -10.68 30.51 -29.63
CA ASP A 408 -10.73 30.27 -28.20
C ASP A 408 -12.04 29.53 -27.87
N GLU A 409 -11.96 28.25 -27.47
CA GLU A 409 -12.97 27.69 -26.57
C GLU A 409 -12.56 26.32 -25.98
N VAL A 410 -12.73 26.20 -24.66
CA VAL A 410 -12.85 24.94 -23.88
C VAL A 410 -11.51 24.26 -23.52
N ASN A 411 -10.92 24.46 -22.34
CA ASN A 411 -11.44 23.89 -21.09
C ASN A 411 -10.87 24.60 -19.84
N SER A 412 -11.67 25.46 -19.23
CA SER A 412 -11.54 25.86 -17.85
C SER A 412 -11.84 24.68 -16.92
N ARG A 413 -10.81 23.99 -16.41
CA ARG A 413 -10.96 23.16 -15.20
C ARG A 413 -11.00 24.07 -13.98
N LYS A 414 -12.18 24.66 -13.77
CA LYS A 414 -12.56 25.27 -12.49
C LYS A 414 -12.74 24.16 -11.47
N GLU A 415 -11.96 24.24 -10.40
CA GLU A 415 -12.40 24.06 -9.01
C GLU A 415 -13.93 23.97 -8.87
N LYS A 416 -14.41 22.74 -8.79
CA LYS A 416 -15.67 22.40 -8.14
C LYS A 416 -15.34 21.25 -7.23
N ASP A 417 -15.10 21.59 -5.96
CA ASP A 417 -15.55 20.81 -4.81
C ASP A 417 -15.41 21.65 -3.53
N ARG A 418 -16.33 22.61 -3.40
CA ARG A 418 -16.76 23.16 -2.12
C ARG A 418 -18.28 23.25 -2.12
N LYS A 419 -18.94 22.26 -1.52
CA LYS A 419 -20.16 22.44 -0.72
C LYS A 419 -20.48 21.16 0.06
N CYS A 420 -19.63 20.84 1.04
CA CYS A 420 -20.06 20.01 2.15
C CYS A 420 -21.01 20.86 3.02
N LYS A 421 -22.31 20.67 2.84
CA LYS A 421 -23.35 21.19 3.73
C LYS A 421 -23.16 20.52 5.09
N ARG A 422 -22.72 21.29 6.09
CA ARG A 422 -22.95 20.93 7.49
C ARG A 422 -24.44 21.08 7.74
N HIS A 423 -25.15 19.97 7.93
CA HIS A 423 -26.31 19.97 8.82
C HIS A 423 -25.75 19.81 10.23
N ILE A 424 -25.87 20.88 11.02
CA ILE A 424 -25.80 20.82 12.47
C ILE A 424 -27.27 20.71 12.88
N ASP A 425 -27.63 19.57 13.46
CA ASP A 425 -28.67 19.44 14.48
C ASP A 425 -28.04 18.70 15.66
#